data_AF-A0A831PRR3-F1
#
_entry.id   AF-A0A831PRR3-F1
#
_cell.length_a   1.000
_cell.length_b   1.000
_cell.length_c   1.000
_cell.angle_alpha   90.00
_cell.angle_beta   90.00
_cell.angle_gamma   90.00
#
_symmetry.space_group_name_H-M   'P 1'
#
loop_
_entity.id
_entity.type
_entity.pdbx_description
1 polymer ?
#
loop_
_entity_poly.entity_id
_entity_poly.type
_entity_poly.pdbx_seq_one_letter_code
_entity_poly.pdbx_strand_id
1 'polypeptide(L)'
;MPLSSATLLRRSLAHYWRTSAAVVAGVLIAVAVLGGALLTGSSVRSSLRRIALERLGNTHSFLAASTLFREQLAASIPRSAPLLSFEGLLTHPTSRRRAGQILVYGVDDRFW
;
A
#
# COMPACT_ATOMS: atom_id res chain seq x y z
N MET A 1 14.11 60.68 4.82
CA MET A 1 13.24 59.70 5.50
C MET A 1 12.71 58.73 4.45
N PRO A 2 13.18 57.47 4.39
CA PRO A 2 12.75 56.55 3.35
C PRO A 2 11.29 56.16 3.64
N LEU A 3 10.38 56.62 2.79
CA LEU A 3 8.98 56.21 2.86
C LEU A 3 8.91 54.74 2.44
N SER A 4 8.85 53.87 3.44
CA SER A 4 8.88 52.42 3.30
C SER A 4 7.79 51.95 2.35
N SER A 5 8.18 51.23 1.30
CA SER A 5 7.31 50.60 0.30
C SER A 5 6.22 49.73 0.94
N ALA A 6 6.47 49.18 2.13
CA ALA A 6 5.50 48.45 2.92
C ALA A 6 4.27 49.28 3.32
N THR A 7 4.43 50.58 3.55
CA THR A 7 3.33 51.48 3.96
C THR A 7 2.39 51.80 2.80
N LEU A 8 2.94 51.96 1.58
CA LEU A 8 2.15 52.15 0.37
C LEU A 8 1.41 50.87 -0.04
N LEU A 9 2.08 49.70 0.03
CA LEU A 9 1.45 48.40 -0.21
C LEU A 9 0.27 48.14 0.75
N ARG A 10 0.44 48.42 2.05
CA ARG A 10 -0.62 48.18 3.05
C ARG A 10 -1.85 49.07 2.82
N ARG A 11 -1.65 50.29 2.32
CA ARG A 11 -2.74 51.24 2.05
C ARG A 11 -3.46 50.94 0.72
N SER A 12 -2.75 50.44 -0.29
CA SER A 12 -3.36 49.92 -1.52
C SER A 12 -4.12 48.60 -1.27
N LEU A 13 -3.60 47.71 -0.41
CA LEU A 13 -4.32 46.51 0.03
C LEU A 13 -5.60 46.84 0.80
N ALA A 14 -5.59 47.91 1.61
CA ALA A 14 -6.79 48.37 2.30
C ALA A 14 -7.83 49.00 1.35
N HIS A 15 -7.39 49.65 0.27
CA HIS A 15 -8.28 50.26 -0.73
C HIS A 15 -8.98 49.20 -1.61
N TYR A 16 -8.30 48.08 -1.93
CA TYR A 16 -8.86 46.91 -2.66
C TYR A 16 -9.09 45.69 -1.77
N TRP A 17 -9.41 45.90 -0.48
CA TRP A 17 -9.47 44.82 0.52
C TRP A 17 -10.43 43.67 0.14
N ARG A 18 -11.53 43.96 -0.57
CA ARG A 18 -12.48 42.95 -1.05
C ARG A 18 -11.87 41.99 -2.07
N THR A 19 -11.09 42.50 -3.02
CA THR A 19 -10.44 41.68 -4.05
C THR A 19 -9.28 40.89 -3.45
N SER A 20 -8.45 41.53 -2.63
CA SER A 20 -7.35 40.85 -1.94
C SER A 20 -7.86 39.78 -0.96
N ALA A 21 -8.96 40.02 -0.25
CA ALA A 21 -9.58 39.02 0.63
C ALA A 21 -10.14 37.82 -0.15
N ALA A 22 -10.77 38.06 -1.31
CA ALA A 22 -11.26 36.98 -2.16
C ALA A 22 -10.12 36.08 -2.67
N VAL A 23 -8.99 36.67 -3.07
CA VAL A 23 -7.80 35.93 -3.50
C VAL A 23 -7.22 35.10 -2.34
N VAL A 24 -7.07 35.71 -1.16
CA VAL A 24 -6.56 35.00 0.03
C VAL A 24 -7.48 33.83 0.42
N ALA A 25 -8.80 34.04 0.42
CA ALA A 25 -9.76 32.98 0.69
C ALA A 25 -9.66 31.84 -0.32
N GLY A 26 -9.54 32.16 -1.62
CA GLY A 26 -9.35 31.15 -2.68
C GLY A 26 -8.07 30.34 -2.49
N VAL A 27 -6.95 31.01 -2.19
CA VAL A 27 -5.66 30.35 -1.92
C VAL A 27 -5.74 29.45 -0.69
N LEU A 28 -6.37 29.93 0.40
CA LEU A 28 -6.56 29.14 1.63
C LEU A 28 -7.36 27.86 1.35
N ILE A 29 -8.44 27.97 0.59
CA ILE A 29 -9.26 26.80 0.19
C ILE A 29 -8.41 25.84 -0.66
N ALA A 30 -7.70 26.35 -1.66
CA ALA A 30 -6.87 25.52 -2.53
C ALA A 30 -5.78 24.76 -1.75
N VAL A 31 -5.09 25.45 -0.83
CA VAL A 31 -4.07 24.85 0.04
C VAL A 31 -4.69 23.82 0.99
N ALA A 32 -5.85 24.11 1.58
CA ALA A 32 -6.55 23.18 2.45
C ALA A 32 -6.96 21.90 1.70
N VAL A 33 -7.47 22.03 0.48
CA VAL A 33 -7.82 20.89 -0.38
C VAL A 33 -6.58 20.08 -0.76
N LEU A 34 -5.49 20.72 -1.20
CA LEU A 34 -4.23 20.04 -1.52
C LEU A 34 -3.67 19.29 -0.31
N GLY A 35 -3.63 19.95 0.85
CA GLY A 35 -3.17 19.36 2.10
C GLY A 35 -4.02 18.17 2.54
N GLY A 36 -5.36 18.31 2.49
CA GLY A 36 -6.30 17.25 2.82
C GLY A 36 -6.16 16.03 1.91
N ALA A 37 -5.98 16.24 0.60
CA ALA A 37 -5.78 15.17 -0.37
C ALA A 37 -4.47 14.40 -0.12
N LEU A 38 -3.37 15.11 0.16
CA LEU A 38 -2.08 14.51 0.50
C LEU A 38 -2.14 13.69 1.80
N LEU A 39 -2.82 14.21 2.82
CA LEU A 39 -2.98 13.55 4.12
C LEU A 39 -3.86 12.28 4.01
N THR A 40 -4.94 12.35 3.23
CA THR A 40 -5.83 11.20 3.01
C THR A 40 -5.12 10.13 2.19
N GLY A 41 -4.40 10.51 1.13
CA GLY A 41 -3.65 9.58 0.30
C GLY A 41 -2.54 8.84 1.05
N SER A 42 -1.81 9.53 1.93
CA SER A 42 -0.78 8.90 2.76
C SER A 42 -1.36 7.95 3.81
N SER A 43 -2.52 8.27 4.38
CA SER A 43 -3.22 7.42 5.36
C SER A 43 -3.80 6.15 4.72
N VAL A 44 -4.41 6.25 3.53
CA VAL A 44 -4.91 5.07 2.81
C VAL A 44 -3.74 4.18 2.39
N ARG A 45 -2.65 4.77 1.88
CA ARG A 45 -1.44 4.02 1.52
C ARG A 45 -0.87 3.25 2.71
N SER A 46 -0.77 3.88 3.89
CA SER A 46 -0.25 3.22 5.09
C SER A 46 -1.18 2.13 5.59
N SER A 47 -2.50 2.35 5.52
CA SER A 47 -3.52 1.35 5.88
C SER A 47 -3.46 0.13 4.96
N LEU A 48 -3.44 0.33 3.64
CA LEU A 48 -3.30 -0.75 2.67
C LEU A 48 -2.00 -1.51 2.83
N ARG A 49 -0.89 -0.79 3.08
CA ARG A 49 0.40 -1.41 3.39
C ARG A 49 0.32 -2.29 4.63
N ARG A 50 -0.34 -1.82 5.69
CA ARG A 50 -0.52 -2.59 6.92
C ARG A 50 -1.35 -3.86 6.67
N ILE A 51 -2.48 -3.73 5.96
CA ILE A 51 -3.32 -4.88 5.60
C ILE A 51 -2.55 -5.88 4.73
N ALA A 52 -1.75 -5.41 3.78
CA ALA A 52 -0.93 -6.27 2.95
C ALA A 52 0.13 -7.02 3.77
N LEU A 53 0.79 -6.36 4.73
CA LEU A 53 1.75 -6.99 5.63
C LEU A 53 1.08 -8.00 6.57
N GLU A 54 -0.08 -7.65 7.14
CA GLU A 54 -0.86 -8.56 7.98
C GLU A 54 -1.29 -9.82 7.20
N ARG A 55 -1.68 -9.67 5.94
CA ARG A 55 -2.02 -10.80 5.05
C ARG A 55 -0.81 -11.66 4.68
N LEU A 56 0.39 -11.10 4.65
CA LEU A 56 1.63 -11.83 4.38
C LEU A 56 2.05 -12.70 5.59
N GLY A 57 1.59 -12.35 6.79
CA GLY A 57 1.92 -13.05 8.02
C GLY A 57 3.43 -12.99 8.33
N ASN A 58 3.99 -14.13 8.74
CA ASN A 58 5.44 -14.27 9.02
C ASN A 58 6.30 -14.44 7.76
N THR A 59 5.71 -14.33 6.56
CA THR A 59 6.40 -14.59 5.30
C THR A 59 7.21 -13.36 4.88
N HIS A 60 8.52 -13.38 5.13
CA HIS A 60 9.42 -12.28 4.76
C HIS A 60 10.00 -12.38 3.35
N SER A 61 10.11 -13.60 2.81
CA SER A 61 10.73 -13.84 1.50
C SER A 61 10.12 -15.09 0.87
N PHE A 62 9.85 -15.01 -0.43
CA PHE A 62 9.30 -16.11 -1.21
C PHE A 62 10.20 -16.35 -2.43
N LEU A 63 10.64 -17.60 -2.59
CA LEU A 63 11.47 -18.02 -3.71
C LEU A 63 10.65 -19.02 -4.55
N ALA A 64 10.29 -18.62 -5.77
CA ALA A 64 9.64 -19.49 -6.74
C ALA A 64 10.51 -19.65 -7.98
N ALA A 65 10.50 -20.85 -8.55
CA ALA A 65 11.00 -21.15 -9.88
C ALA A 65 9.95 -21.94 -10.67
N SER A 66 10.13 -21.97 -11.98
CA SER A 66 9.37 -22.86 -12.87
C SER A 66 9.70 -24.34 -12.68
N THR A 67 10.80 -24.64 -11.99
CA THR A 67 11.26 -25.99 -11.66
C THR A 67 11.21 -26.23 -10.15
N LEU A 68 11.13 -27.50 -9.76
CA LEU A 68 11.16 -27.89 -8.35
C LEU A 68 12.57 -27.74 -7.77
N PHE A 69 12.65 -27.28 -6.53
CA PHE A 69 13.89 -27.20 -5.78
C PHE A 69 14.10 -28.44 -4.93
N ARG A 70 15.36 -28.70 -4.57
CA ARG A 70 15.69 -29.70 -3.54
C ARG A 70 15.37 -29.14 -2.17
N GLU A 71 14.88 -29.99 -1.27
CA GLU A 71 14.62 -29.65 0.13
C GLU A 71 15.85 -29.06 0.84
N GLN A 72 17.06 -29.49 0.44
CA GLN A 72 18.35 -28.99 0.95
C GLN A 72 18.53 -27.48 0.78
N LEU A 73 17.82 -26.84 -0.18
CA LEU A 73 17.84 -25.39 -0.33
C LEU A 73 17.14 -24.67 0.83
N ALA A 74 16.09 -25.27 1.40
CA ALA A 74 15.47 -24.73 2.61
C ALA A 74 16.42 -24.82 3.81
N ALA A 75 17.28 -25.86 3.86
CA ALA A 75 18.28 -25.98 4.91
C ALA A 75 19.39 -24.91 4.84
N SER A 76 19.68 -24.36 3.66
CA SER A 76 20.70 -23.30 3.52
C SER A 76 20.18 -21.89 3.77
N ILE A 77 18.86 -21.69 3.83
CA ILE A 77 18.22 -20.38 4.08
C ILE A 77 17.65 -20.36 5.50
N PRO A 78 18.17 -19.50 6.40
CA PRO A 78 17.67 -19.40 7.77
C PRO A 78 16.18 -19.05 7.83
N ARG A 79 15.42 -19.72 8.71
CA ARG A 79 13.96 -19.51 8.91
C ARG A 79 13.15 -19.63 7.61
N SER A 80 13.46 -20.62 6.79
CA SER A 80 12.69 -20.95 5.60
C SER A 80 11.97 -22.29 5.74
N ALA A 81 10.81 -22.40 5.09
CA ALA A 81 10.03 -23.63 5.03
C ALA A 81 9.86 -24.04 3.56
N PRO A 82 10.10 -25.32 3.22
CA PRO A 82 9.83 -25.81 1.87
C PRO A 82 8.31 -25.85 1.63
N LEU A 83 7.89 -25.39 0.44
CA LEU A 83 6.50 -25.45 0.00
C LEU A 83 6.47 -25.97 -1.44
N LEU A 84 5.58 -26.93 -1.69
CA LEU A 84 5.30 -27.48 -3.01
C LEU A 84 3.88 -27.09 -3.41
N SER A 85 3.72 -26.43 -4.55
CA SER A 85 2.39 -26.09 -5.09
C SER A 85 2.19 -26.71 -6.46
N PHE A 86 1.05 -27.37 -6.65
CA PHE A 86 0.66 -27.89 -7.97
C PHE A 86 -0.85 -27.80 -8.15
N GLU A 87 -1.28 -27.65 -9.39
CA GLU A 87 -2.70 -27.65 -9.74
C GLU A 87 -3.18 -29.09 -9.94
N GLY A 88 -4.27 -29.45 -9.26
CA GLY A 88 -4.85 -30.77 -9.26
C GLY A 88 -6.36 -30.77 -9.44
N LEU A 89 -6.92 -31.97 -9.41
CA LEU A 89 -8.36 -32.21 -9.53
C LEU A 89 -8.80 -33.03 -8.32
N LEU A 90 -9.75 -32.51 -7.53
CA LEU A 90 -10.36 -33.28 -6.45
C LEU A 90 -11.60 -33.99 -6.97
N THR A 91 -11.69 -35.28 -6.67
CA THR A 91 -12.88 -36.09 -6.91
C THR A 91 -13.48 -36.46 -5.56
N HIS A 92 -14.74 -36.10 -5.33
CA HIS A 92 -15.45 -36.51 -4.13
C HIS A 92 -15.78 -38.00 -4.21
N PRO A 93 -15.30 -38.84 -3.26
CA PRO A 93 -15.34 -40.30 -3.40
C PRO A 93 -16.76 -40.87 -3.47
N THR A 94 -17.71 -40.30 -2.73
CA THR A 94 -19.10 -40.82 -2.66
C THR A 94 -20.02 -40.23 -3.72
N SER A 95 -19.86 -38.94 -4.04
CA SER A 95 -20.78 -38.22 -4.95
C SER A 95 -20.24 -38.11 -6.38
N ARG A 96 -19.01 -38.57 -6.61
CA ARG A 96 -18.28 -38.52 -7.89
C ARG A 96 -18.16 -37.12 -8.51
N ARG A 97 -18.49 -36.07 -7.77
CA ARG A 97 -18.32 -34.67 -8.20
C ARG A 97 -16.84 -34.36 -8.31
N ARG A 98 -16.46 -33.68 -9.39
CA ARG A 98 -15.08 -33.27 -9.67
C ARG A 98 -15.00 -31.77 -9.63
N ALA A 99 -13.99 -31.27 -8.94
CA ALA A 99 -13.60 -29.87 -9.00
C ALA A 99 -12.14 -29.83 -9.51
N GLY A 100 -11.96 -29.21 -10.67
CA GLY A 100 -10.64 -28.96 -11.24
C GLY A 100 -10.05 -27.64 -10.77
N GLN A 101 -8.83 -27.34 -11.21
CA GLN A 101 -8.12 -26.10 -10.88
C GLN A 101 -7.92 -25.89 -9.39
N ILE A 102 -7.67 -26.98 -8.66
CA ILE A 102 -7.47 -26.92 -7.22
C ILE A 102 -5.98 -26.84 -6.96
N LEU A 103 -5.57 -25.76 -6.31
CA LEU A 103 -4.20 -25.59 -5.91
C LEU A 103 -3.92 -26.40 -4.65
N VAL A 104 -3.09 -27.44 -4.79
CA VAL A 104 -2.68 -28.31 -3.70
C VAL A 104 -1.33 -27.81 -3.19
N TYR A 105 -1.26 -27.59 -1.88
CA TYR A 105 -0.03 -27.19 -1.20
C TYR A 105 0.48 -28.33 -0.33
N GLY A 106 1.68 -28.81 -0.63
CA GLY A 106 2.47 -29.65 0.26
C GLY A 106 3.35 -28.76 1.12
N VAL A 107 3.15 -28.80 2.43
CA VAL A 107 3.95 -28.08 3.43
C VAL A 107 4.47 -29.06 4.48
N ASP A 108 5.60 -28.74 5.08
CA ASP A 108 6.19 -29.49 6.20
C ASP A 108 5.85 -28.81 7.54
N ASP A 109 6.12 -29.47 8.67
CA ASP A 109 5.90 -28.92 10.03
C ASP A 109 6.65 -27.60 10.25
N ARG A 110 7.75 -27.38 9.51
CA ARG A 110 8.53 -26.11 9.49
C ARG A 110 7.74 -24.90 8.97
N PHE A 111 6.58 -25.09 8.35
CA PHE A 111 5.74 -24.02 7.82
C PHE A 111 4.93 -23.29 8.90
N TRP A 112 4.63 -23.96 10.03
CA TRP A 112 3.81 -23.44 11.12
C TRP A 112 4.67 -22.84 12.24
#